data_AF-A0AA36IWZ1-F1
#
_entry.id   AF-A0AA36IWZ1-F1
#
_cell.length_a   1.000
_cell.length_b   1.000
_cell.length_c   1.000
_cell.angle_alpha   90.00
_cell.angle_beta   90.00
_cell.angle_gamma   90.00
#
_symmetry.space_group_name_H-M   'P 1'
#
loop_
_entity.id
_entity.type
_entity.pdbx_description
1 polymer ?
#
loop_
_entity_poly.entity_id
_entity_poly.type
_entity_poly.pdbx_seq_one_letter_code
_entity_poly.pdbx_strand_id
1 'polypeptide(L)'
;MVQWVYNFGAGAADGRAEMKNLLGGKGANLAEMASIGLPVPPGFTLTTEVCTRFYEDKCTYPTELKGQVAKALARVEERSGQKFGDATNPLLLSVRSGARASMPGMMDTVLNLGLNDWTVAALAKRSGDRRFAYDSYRRFVQMYSDVVLGIELSHFEKLLERAKQRRGVKQDHELVAEDLEKLVMDYKARVHVEIGMDFPEDPHEQLWGAVGAVFNSWMNQRAKTYRQLHDIPESWGTAVNVQAMVFGNMGSDCATGVAFTRNPSNGANDFYGEFLVNAQGEDVVAGIRTPQELTIKARKSHGSDLPSLEEVMPNIFRELCTMRQQLETHYKDMQDIEFTIQQNKLYMLQTRTGKRTAHAALQIAVDMANEGLISKSQALMRLKPELIDQLLHPTLDPKAKKQVIAKGLPASPGAAAGKVVFSADEAVRRAKDGEKVLLVRIETSPDDIHGLHAAEGVLTTRGGMTSHAAVVARGMGRPCVAGAGAVQVDYAATRRTGRLHWRSC
;
A
#
# COMPACT_ATOMS: atom_id res chain seq x y z
N MET A 1 22.20 -25.26 12.41
CA MET A 1 21.27 -24.26 12.99
C MET A 1 20.46 -23.70 11.84
N VAL A 2 19.13 -23.81 11.87
CA VAL A 2 18.27 -23.34 10.77
C VAL A 2 18.26 -21.81 10.75
N GLN A 3 18.41 -21.21 9.57
CA GLN A 3 18.38 -19.75 9.41
C GLN A 3 16.95 -19.29 9.11
N TRP A 4 16.36 -18.57 10.06
CA TRP A 4 14.99 -18.06 10.01
C TRP A 4 14.90 -16.58 9.62
N VAL A 5 16.01 -15.84 9.73
CA VAL A 5 16.05 -14.40 9.54
C VAL A 5 17.14 -14.02 8.53
N TYR A 6 16.78 -13.15 7.58
CA TYR A 6 17.65 -12.67 6.50
C TYR A 6 17.69 -11.13 6.50
N ASN A 7 18.87 -10.54 6.68
CA ASN A 7 19.05 -9.09 6.72
C ASN A 7 19.12 -8.47 5.31
N PHE A 8 18.77 -7.19 5.19
CA PHE A 8 18.94 -6.38 3.99
C PHE A 8 19.21 -4.90 4.33
N GLY A 9 19.73 -4.16 3.36
CA GLY A 9 19.97 -2.70 3.41
C GLY A 9 21.45 -2.32 3.51
N ALA A 10 21.74 -1.02 3.41
CA ALA A 10 23.10 -0.48 3.43
C ALA A 10 24.06 -1.14 2.41
N GLY A 11 23.56 -1.45 1.21
CA GLY A 11 24.37 -2.05 0.14
C GLY A 11 24.64 -3.56 0.28
N ALA A 12 24.04 -4.24 1.25
CA ALA A 12 24.23 -5.68 1.47
C ALA A 12 22.93 -6.39 1.86
N ALA A 13 22.80 -7.65 1.47
CA ALA A 13 21.71 -8.52 1.91
C ALA A 13 22.17 -9.97 2.06
N ASP A 14 21.54 -10.68 3.00
CA ASP A 14 21.73 -12.14 3.18
C ASP A 14 20.93 -12.94 2.12
N GLY A 15 19.94 -12.30 1.47
CA GLY A 15 19.05 -12.89 0.48
C GLY A 15 19.26 -12.35 -0.94
N ARG A 16 18.46 -12.85 -1.89
CA ARG A 16 18.48 -12.48 -3.33
C ARG A 16 17.13 -12.71 -4.00
N ALA A 17 16.94 -12.17 -5.19
CA ALA A 17 15.68 -12.23 -5.95
C ALA A 17 15.14 -13.66 -6.20
N GLU A 18 16.00 -14.68 -6.29
CA GLU A 18 15.60 -16.07 -6.53
C GLU A 18 14.96 -16.73 -5.29
N MET A 19 15.21 -16.17 -4.11
CA MET A 19 14.72 -16.71 -2.83
C MET A 19 13.27 -16.31 -2.54
N LYS A 20 12.47 -15.98 -3.57
CA LYS A 20 11.04 -15.61 -3.46
C LYS A 20 10.20 -16.62 -2.69
N ASN A 21 10.53 -17.91 -2.79
CA ASN A 21 9.81 -18.94 -2.05
C ASN A 21 10.05 -18.84 -0.54
N LEU A 22 11.26 -18.48 -0.13
CA LEU A 22 11.67 -18.41 1.27
C LEU A 22 11.37 -17.03 1.89
N LEU A 23 11.67 -15.95 1.16
CA LEU A 23 11.58 -14.56 1.65
C LEU A 23 10.29 -13.86 1.24
N GLY A 24 9.44 -14.53 0.46
CA GLY A 24 8.34 -13.88 -0.24
C GLY A 24 8.82 -12.95 -1.36
N GLY A 25 7.87 -12.45 -2.16
CA GLY A 25 8.16 -11.49 -3.23
C GLY A 25 8.77 -10.18 -2.71
N LYS A 26 8.25 -9.67 -1.60
CA LYS A 26 8.70 -8.40 -1.01
C LYS A 26 10.11 -8.51 -0.41
N GLY A 27 10.35 -9.52 0.42
CA GLY A 27 11.65 -9.72 1.06
C GLY A 27 12.76 -10.02 0.05
N ALA A 28 12.47 -10.83 -0.97
CA ALA A 28 13.42 -11.09 -2.05
C ALA A 28 13.76 -9.81 -2.83
N ASN A 29 12.78 -8.96 -3.13
CA ASN A 29 13.03 -7.69 -3.83
C ASN A 29 13.73 -6.65 -2.95
N LEU A 30 13.45 -6.60 -1.64
CA LEU A 30 14.19 -5.74 -0.70
C LEU A 30 15.66 -6.13 -0.63
N ALA A 31 15.94 -7.44 -0.56
CA ALA A 31 17.29 -7.96 -0.61
C ALA A 31 17.99 -7.63 -1.93
N GLU A 32 17.31 -7.85 -3.06
CA GLU A 32 17.86 -7.55 -4.38
C GLU A 32 18.16 -6.06 -4.57
N MET A 33 17.20 -5.18 -4.22
CA MET A 33 17.40 -3.73 -4.30
C MET A 33 18.61 -3.27 -3.47
N ALA A 34 18.77 -3.82 -2.26
CA ALA A 34 19.93 -3.51 -1.41
C ALA A 34 21.24 -3.99 -2.06
N SER A 35 21.25 -5.20 -2.64
CA SER A 35 22.44 -5.79 -3.29
C SER A 35 22.87 -5.04 -4.56
N ILE A 36 21.93 -4.44 -5.30
CA ILE A 36 22.26 -3.61 -6.47
C ILE A 36 22.57 -2.14 -6.13
N GLY A 37 22.68 -1.82 -4.83
CA GLY A 37 23.12 -0.50 -4.36
C GLY A 37 22.03 0.56 -4.25
N LEU A 38 20.74 0.20 -4.30
CA LEU A 38 19.66 1.17 -4.08
C LEU A 38 19.56 1.54 -2.59
N PRO A 39 19.10 2.77 -2.25
CA PRO A 39 19.01 3.24 -0.87
C PRO A 39 17.81 2.62 -0.15
N VAL A 40 17.92 1.35 0.20
CA VAL A 40 16.89 0.62 0.96
C VAL A 40 17.12 0.83 2.46
N PRO A 41 16.10 1.28 3.23
CA PRO A 41 16.20 1.33 4.69
C PRO A 41 16.55 -0.04 5.28
N PRO A 42 17.46 -0.13 6.27
CA PRO A 42 17.91 -1.39 6.82
C PRO A 42 16.76 -2.16 7.48
N GLY A 43 16.80 -3.48 7.35
CA GLY A 43 15.76 -4.36 7.86
C GLY A 43 16.13 -5.84 7.76
N PHE A 44 15.16 -6.68 8.05
CA PHE A 44 15.29 -8.13 7.94
C PHE A 44 13.95 -8.80 7.62
N THR A 45 14.03 -10.00 7.07
CA THR A 45 12.89 -10.83 6.68
C THR A 45 12.88 -12.12 7.50
N LEU A 46 11.75 -12.41 8.16
CA LEU A 46 11.44 -13.75 8.69
C LEU A 46 10.88 -14.59 7.55
N THR A 47 11.41 -15.78 7.36
CA THR A 47 11.07 -16.63 6.21
C THR A 47 9.62 -17.13 6.24
N THR A 48 9.11 -17.55 5.09
CA THR A 48 7.81 -18.23 4.96
C THR A 48 7.75 -19.53 5.77
N GLU A 49 8.89 -20.20 5.98
CA GLU A 49 8.97 -21.41 6.79
C GLU A 49 8.69 -21.13 8.28
N VAL A 50 8.97 -19.91 8.78
CA VAL A 50 8.54 -19.51 10.12
C VAL A 50 7.02 -19.49 10.22
N CYS A 51 6.32 -19.03 9.17
CA CYS A 51 4.86 -19.06 9.12
C CYS A 51 4.34 -20.49 9.13
N THR A 52 4.93 -21.39 8.34
CA THR A 52 4.55 -22.81 8.35
C THR A 52 4.72 -23.40 9.74
N ARG A 53 5.88 -23.17 10.36
CA ARG A 53 6.18 -23.70 11.69
C ARG A 53 5.29 -23.12 12.78
N PHE A 54 4.94 -21.84 12.66
CA PHE A 54 3.99 -21.18 13.54
C PHE A 54 2.64 -21.91 13.57
N TYR A 55 2.11 -22.32 12.42
CA TYR A 55 0.85 -23.08 12.37
C TYR A 55 1.00 -24.54 12.84
N GLU A 56 2.10 -25.20 12.50
CA GLU A 56 2.40 -26.57 12.97
C GLU A 56 2.51 -26.64 14.51
N ASP A 57 3.16 -25.64 15.12
CA ASP A 57 3.42 -25.58 16.55
C ASP A 57 2.31 -24.83 17.33
N LYS A 58 1.06 -24.86 16.84
CA LYS A 58 -0.11 -24.26 17.49
C LYS A 58 0.06 -22.77 17.84
N CYS A 59 0.51 -21.99 16.87
CA CYS A 59 0.76 -20.55 16.99
C CYS A 59 1.90 -20.18 17.96
N THR A 60 2.93 -21.02 18.03
CA THR A 60 4.17 -20.74 18.78
C THR A 60 5.37 -20.66 17.84
N TYR A 61 6.48 -20.08 18.31
CA TYR A 61 7.66 -19.81 17.48
C TYR A 61 8.80 -20.83 17.72
N PRO A 62 9.65 -21.10 16.71
CA PRO A 62 10.90 -21.83 16.93
C PRO A 62 11.74 -21.21 18.03
N THR A 63 12.34 -22.02 18.90
CA THR A 63 13.09 -21.55 20.08
C THR A 63 14.27 -20.66 19.70
N GLU A 64 14.93 -20.92 18.57
CA GLU A 64 16.07 -20.13 18.09
C GLU A 64 15.66 -18.81 17.42
N LEU A 65 14.39 -18.64 17.04
CA LEU A 65 13.93 -17.47 16.28
C LEU A 65 14.17 -16.18 17.07
N LYS A 66 13.87 -16.17 18.38
CA LYS A 66 14.01 -14.98 19.23
C LYS A 66 15.45 -14.45 19.23
N GLY A 67 16.43 -15.35 19.30
CA GLY A 67 17.85 -14.99 19.25
C GLY A 67 18.29 -14.45 17.89
N GLN A 68 17.73 -14.97 16.79
CA GLN A 68 18.01 -14.47 15.44
C GLN A 68 17.40 -13.09 15.19
N VAL A 69 16.15 -12.87 15.62
CA VAL A 69 15.48 -11.58 15.54
C VAL A 69 16.23 -10.52 16.35
N ALA A 70 16.68 -10.84 17.57
CA ALA A 70 17.47 -9.92 18.38
C ALA A 70 18.80 -9.52 17.69
N LYS A 71 19.51 -10.48 17.10
CA LYS A 71 20.74 -10.21 16.33
C LYS A 71 20.49 -9.36 15.09
N ALA A 72 19.39 -9.61 14.38
CA ALA A 72 19.02 -8.84 13.20
C ALA A 72 18.62 -7.41 13.57
N LEU A 73 17.84 -7.24 14.64
CA LEU A 73 17.46 -5.92 15.16
C LEU A 73 18.69 -5.09 15.55
N ALA A 74 19.67 -5.69 16.25
CA ALA A 74 20.92 -5.01 16.60
C ALA A 74 21.69 -4.51 15.36
N ARG A 75 21.66 -5.25 14.24
CA ARG A 75 22.25 -4.80 12.97
C ARG A 75 21.47 -3.63 12.35
N VAL A 76 20.15 -3.61 12.49
CA VAL A 76 19.33 -2.47 12.05
C VAL A 76 19.64 -1.24 12.89
N GLU A 77 19.80 -1.38 14.21
CA GLU A 77 20.20 -0.30 15.11
C GLU A 77 21.57 0.28 14.72
N GLU A 78 22.57 -0.59 14.51
CA GLU A 78 23.92 -0.19 14.07
C GLU A 78 23.88 0.59 12.75
N ARG A 79 23.16 0.08 11.75
CA ARG A 79 23.09 0.70 10.41
C ARG A 79 22.26 1.98 10.36
N SER A 80 21.26 2.10 11.23
CA SER A 80 20.40 3.29 11.31
C SER A 80 20.97 4.38 12.23
N GLY A 81 21.88 4.01 13.14
CA GLY A 81 22.34 4.88 14.21
C GLY A 81 21.26 5.21 15.26
N GLN A 82 20.17 4.44 15.28
CA GLN A 82 19.02 4.59 16.20
C GLN A 82 18.88 3.33 17.04
N LYS A 83 18.18 3.41 18.18
CA LYS A 83 18.01 2.28 19.09
C LYS A 83 16.55 2.00 19.39
N PHE A 84 16.14 0.74 19.33
CA PHE A 84 14.75 0.32 19.47
C PHE A 84 14.27 0.51 20.92
N GLY A 85 13.21 1.31 21.08
CA GLY A 85 12.71 1.70 22.41
C GLY A 85 13.50 2.78 23.15
N ASP A 86 14.48 3.41 22.50
CA ASP A 86 15.29 4.45 23.15
C ASP A 86 14.52 5.78 23.29
N ALA A 87 14.54 6.35 24.50
CA ALA A 87 13.81 7.58 24.84
C ALA A 87 14.49 8.87 24.37
N THR A 88 15.62 8.79 23.65
CA THR A 88 16.33 9.94 23.08
C THR A 88 16.42 9.86 21.57
N ASN A 89 16.81 8.69 21.04
CA ASN A 89 16.96 8.46 19.60
C ASN A 89 16.28 7.14 19.18
N PRO A 90 14.94 7.11 19.19
CA PRO A 90 14.19 5.89 18.93
C PRO A 90 14.36 5.42 17.48
N LEU A 91 14.59 4.12 17.34
CA LEU A 91 14.37 3.37 16.10
C LEU A 91 12.90 2.99 16.06
N LEU A 92 12.22 3.38 14.99
CA LEU A 92 10.86 2.95 14.70
C LEU A 92 10.88 1.97 13.53
N LEU A 93 9.97 1.00 13.55
CA LEU A 93 9.93 -0.09 12.57
C LEU A 93 8.59 -0.11 11.81
N SER A 94 8.65 -0.62 10.59
CA SER A 94 7.48 -1.13 9.88
C SER A 94 7.53 -2.65 9.86
N VAL A 95 6.38 -3.29 10.01
CA VAL A 95 6.20 -4.74 9.91
C VAL A 95 5.23 -5.01 8.77
N ARG A 96 5.72 -5.61 7.69
CA ARG A 96 5.01 -5.77 6.42
C ARG A 96 5.00 -7.24 6.01
N SER A 97 3.83 -7.75 5.70
CA SER A 97 3.66 -9.07 5.08
C SER A 97 4.31 -9.16 3.68
N GLY A 98 4.71 -10.37 3.31
CA GLY A 98 5.25 -10.67 1.99
C GLY A 98 5.12 -12.15 1.65
N ALA A 99 4.04 -12.55 0.99
CA ALA A 99 3.90 -13.90 0.47
C ALA A 99 4.71 -14.11 -0.82
N ARG A 100 4.85 -15.37 -1.24
CA ARG A 100 5.53 -15.76 -2.50
C ARG A 100 4.85 -15.11 -3.71
N ALA A 101 3.52 -15.20 -3.74
CA ALA A 101 2.68 -14.51 -4.70
C ALA A 101 2.28 -13.12 -4.17
N SER A 102 2.14 -12.17 -5.09
CA SER A 102 1.67 -10.82 -4.73
C SER A 102 0.17 -10.85 -4.43
N MET A 103 -0.19 -10.40 -3.23
CA MET A 103 -1.59 -10.25 -2.76
C MET A 103 -1.83 -8.79 -2.34
N PRO A 104 -1.96 -7.84 -3.29
CA PRO A 104 -2.08 -6.42 -2.97
C PRO A 104 -3.33 -6.12 -2.13
N GLY A 105 -3.18 -5.32 -1.08
CA GLY A 105 -4.27 -4.99 -0.16
C GLY A 105 -4.65 -6.10 0.82
N MET A 106 -4.39 -7.37 0.53
CA MET A 106 -4.99 -8.48 1.30
C MET A 106 -4.40 -8.71 2.68
N MET A 107 -3.18 -8.23 2.91
CA MET A 107 -2.38 -8.58 4.08
C MET A 107 -2.02 -7.32 4.86
N ASP A 108 -1.98 -7.47 6.18
CA ASP A 108 -1.82 -6.34 7.09
C ASP A 108 -0.39 -5.78 7.10
N THR A 109 -0.29 -4.50 7.47
CA THR A 109 0.96 -3.76 7.66
C THR A 109 0.82 -2.90 8.90
N VAL A 110 1.87 -2.88 9.72
CA VAL A 110 1.98 -1.99 10.88
C VAL A 110 3.14 -1.04 10.66
N LEU A 111 2.90 0.27 10.66
CA LEU A 111 3.93 1.32 10.61
C LEU A 111 4.14 1.93 11.99
N ASN A 112 5.24 2.68 12.14
CA ASN A 112 5.58 3.43 13.37
C ASN A 112 5.69 2.56 14.64
N LEU A 113 5.98 1.26 14.49
CA LEU A 113 6.14 0.33 15.61
C LEU A 113 7.33 0.72 16.47
N GLY A 114 7.15 0.70 17.79
CA GLY A 114 8.10 1.20 18.78
C GLY A 114 7.70 2.56 19.36
N LEU A 115 6.60 3.17 18.87
CA LEU A 115 6.01 4.33 19.52
C LEU A 115 5.33 3.95 20.84
N ASN A 116 5.64 4.72 21.87
CA ASN A 116 5.08 4.66 23.20
C ASN A 116 5.15 6.06 23.81
N ASP A 117 4.71 6.25 25.06
CA ASP A 117 4.61 7.60 25.67
C ASP A 117 5.99 8.30 25.82
N TRP A 118 7.08 7.53 25.74
CA TRP A 118 8.45 7.96 25.96
C TRP A 118 9.13 8.26 24.62
N THR A 119 9.01 7.33 23.66
CA THR A 119 9.61 7.45 22.33
C THR A 119 8.88 8.48 21.47
N VAL A 120 7.58 8.74 21.69
CA VAL A 120 6.87 9.84 21.01
C VAL A 120 7.41 11.20 21.42
N ALA A 121 7.74 11.39 22.70
CA ALA A 121 8.36 12.63 23.18
C ALA A 121 9.76 12.82 22.58
N ALA A 122 10.53 11.74 22.47
CA ALA A 122 11.83 11.74 21.79
C ALA A 122 11.70 12.09 20.31
N LEU A 123 10.72 11.51 19.62
CA LEU A 123 10.42 11.77 18.21
C LEU A 123 10.02 13.24 18.01
N ALA A 124 9.17 13.79 18.86
CA ALA A 124 8.77 15.20 18.83
C ALA A 124 9.98 16.13 18.95
N LYS A 125 10.90 15.83 19.88
CA LYS A 125 12.12 16.62 20.08
C LYS A 125 13.06 16.51 18.88
N ARG A 126 13.26 15.32 18.32
CA ARG A 126 14.20 15.08 17.21
C ARG A 126 13.71 15.66 15.88
N SER A 127 12.42 15.56 15.63
CA SER A 127 11.79 16.12 14.43
C SER A 127 11.62 17.64 14.51
N GLY A 128 11.58 18.21 15.71
CA GLY A 128 11.18 19.60 15.93
C GLY A 128 9.69 19.85 15.64
N ASP A 129 8.92 18.78 15.44
CA ASP A 129 7.49 18.85 15.09
C ASP A 129 6.70 17.92 16.01
N ARG A 130 6.15 18.53 17.07
CA ARG A 130 5.29 17.83 18.03
C ARG A 130 4.02 17.30 17.37
N ARG A 131 3.44 18.03 16.41
CA ARG A 131 2.23 17.58 15.71
C ARG A 131 2.52 16.30 14.94
N PHE A 132 3.62 16.24 14.18
CA PHE A 132 4.05 15.04 13.45
C PHE A 132 4.21 13.82 14.37
N ALA A 133 4.86 13.99 15.52
CA ALA A 133 5.10 12.88 16.43
C ALA A 133 3.79 12.28 16.98
N TYR A 134 2.87 13.12 17.44
CA TYR A 134 1.57 12.65 17.95
C TYR A 134 0.61 12.20 16.85
N ASP A 135 0.70 12.76 15.63
CA ASP A 135 -0.01 12.21 14.47
C ASP A 135 0.47 10.81 14.11
N SER A 136 1.79 10.59 14.17
CA SER A 136 2.38 9.26 13.95
C SER A 136 1.95 8.29 15.05
N TYR A 137 1.85 8.76 16.30
CA TYR A 137 1.45 7.93 17.44
C TYR A 137 -0.03 7.57 17.42
N ARG A 138 -0.95 8.52 17.16
CA ARG A 138 -2.38 8.18 17.04
C ARG A 138 -2.66 7.20 15.89
N ARG A 139 -1.97 7.35 14.75
CA ARG A 139 -2.02 6.39 13.63
C ARG A 139 -1.49 5.02 14.05
N PHE A 140 -0.38 4.98 14.78
CA PHE A 140 0.16 3.73 15.31
C PHE A 140 -0.83 3.03 16.22
N VAL A 141 -1.38 3.73 17.21
CA VAL A 141 -2.35 3.14 18.17
C VAL A 141 -3.57 2.60 17.42
N GLN A 142 -4.15 3.37 16.49
CA GLN A 142 -5.29 2.94 15.69
C GLN A 142 -4.98 1.68 14.86
N MET A 143 -3.90 1.71 14.08
CA MET A 143 -3.51 0.61 13.19
C MET A 143 -3.09 -0.65 13.96
N TYR A 144 -2.33 -0.50 15.05
CA TYR A 144 -1.95 -1.63 15.90
C TYR A 144 -3.18 -2.22 16.59
N SER A 145 -4.13 -1.39 17.03
CA SER A 145 -5.37 -1.87 17.64
C SER A 145 -6.24 -2.65 16.66
N ASP A 146 -6.35 -2.20 15.42
CA ASP A 146 -7.09 -2.92 14.37
C ASP A 146 -6.40 -4.22 13.97
N VAL A 147 -5.13 -4.13 13.56
CA VAL A 147 -4.40 -5.26 12.97
C VAL A 147 -4.00 -6.31 14.02
N VAL A 148 -3.53 -5.88 15.19
CA VAL A 148 -2.94 -6.78 16.19
C VAL A 148 -3.92 -7.12 17.30
N LEU A 149 -4.67 -6.13 17.78
CA LEU A 149 -5.62 -6.32 18.89
C LEU A 149 -7.03 -6.69 18.41
N GLY A 150 -7.32 -6.60 17.10
CA GLY A 150 -8.61 -6.96 16.51
C GLY A 150 -9.76 -6.00 16.83
N ILE A 151 -9.46 -4.74 17.13
CA ILE A 151 -10.44 -3.71 17.47
C ILE A 151 -10.85 -2.92 16.22
N GLU A 152 -12.14 -2.90 15.88
CA GLU A 152 -12.59 -2.24 14.64
C GLU A 152 -12.21 -0.75 14.55
N LEU A 153 -11.68 -0.35 13.39
CA LEU A 153 -11.33 1.05 13.07
C LEU A 153 -12.47 2.05 13.33
N SER A 154 -13.72 1.62 13.23
CA SER A 154 -14.90 2.47 13.40
C SER A 154 -14.97 3.14 14.79
N HIS A 155 -14.38 2.53 15.82
CA HIS A 155 -14.30 3.11 17.16
C HIS A 155 -13.36 4.31 17.21
N PHE A 156 -12.23 4.22 16.50
CA PHE A 156 -11.21 5.27 16.43
C PHE A 156 -11.63 6.43 15.53
N GLU A 157 -12.24 6.13 14.37
CA GLU A 157 -12.77 7.16 13.46
C GLU A 157 -13.82 8.06 14.14
N LYS A 158 -14.71 7.48 14.96
CA LYS A 158 -15.68 8.26 15.74
C LYS A 158 -15.01 9.22 16.74
N LEU A 159 -13.87 8.83 17.31
CA LEU A 159 -13.11 9.67 18.25
C LEU A 159 -12.38 10.79 17.50
N LEU A 160 -11.78 10.50 16.35
CA LEU A 160 -11.17 11.51 15.48
C LEU A 160 -12.19 12.55 14.99
N GLU A 161 -13.36 12.12 14.53
CA GLU A 161 -14.45 13.03 14.13
C GLU A 161 -14.92 13.92 15.29
N ARG A 162 -15.02 13.38 16.51
CA ARG A 162 -15.32 14.19 17.70
C ARG A 162 -14.22 15.21 18.00
N ALA A 163 -12.95 14.86 17.84
CA ALA A 163 -11.84 15.79 18.01
C ALA A 163 -11.93 16.95 17.00
N LYS A 164 -12.19 16.64 15.72
CA LYS A 164 -12.41 17.65 14.67
C LYS A 164 -13.60 18.56 14.96
N GLN A 165 -14.73 17.99 15.38
CA GLN A 165 -15.92 18.75 15.75
C GLN A 165 -15.66 19.69 16.93
N ARG A 166 -14.96 19.23 17.97
CA ARG A 166 -14.58 20.06 19.13
C ARG A 166 -13.68 21.23 18.72
N ARG A 167 -12.78 21.02 17.76
CA ARG A 167 -11.87 22.04 17.24
C ARG A 167 -12.52 22.96 16.20
N GLY A 168 -13.62 22.54 15.58
CA GLY A 168 -14.30 23.28 14.51
C GLY A 168 -13.64 23.13 13.14
N VAL A 169 -12.85 22.07 12.93
CA VAL A 169 -12.11 21.82 11.67
C VAL A 169 -12.75 20.68 10.88
N LYS A 170 -12.44 20.58 9.60
CA LYS A 170 -13.00 19.54 8.71
C LYS A 170 -11.99 18.46 8.35
N GLN A 171 -10.71 18.82 8.30
CA GLN A 171 -9.63 17.96 7.83
C GLN A 171 -8.68 17.62 8.97
N ASP A 172 -8.19 16.39 8.99
CA ASP A 172 -7.34 15.87 10.07
C ASP A 172 -6.03 16.66 10.21
N HIS A 173 -5.54 17.24 9.11
CA HIS A 173 -4.31 18.01 9.14
C HIS A 173 -4.44 19.37 9.85
N GLU A 174 -5.68 19.83 10.07
CA GLU A 174 -5.98 21.06 10.81
C GLU A 174 -5.96 20.85 12.33
N LEU A 175 -5.89 19.59 12.81
CA LEU A 175 -5.68 19.30 14.23
C LEU A 175 -4.26 19.67 14.66
N VAL A 176 -4.16 20.35 15.79
CA VAL A 176 -2.87 20.74 16.38
C VAL A 176 -2.33 19.66 17.31
N ALA A 177 -1.09 19.81 17.75
CA ALA A 177 -0.39 18.82 18.57
C ALA A 177 -1.15 18.46 19.86
N GLU A 178 -1.74 19.45 20.54
CA GLU A 178 -2.50 19.23 21.79
C GLU A 178 -3.76 18.40 21.56
N ASP A 179 -4.44 18.61 20.42
CA ASP A 179 -5.62 17.83 20.06
C ASP A 179 -5.24 16.36 19.78
N LEU A 180 -4.12 16.15 19.10
CA LEU A 180 -3.61 14.82 18.76
C LEU A 180 -3.10 14.07 19.98
N GLU A 181 -2.42 14.73 20.91
CA GLU A 181 -1.98 14.14 22.18
C GLU A 181 -3.16 13.67 23.03
N LYS A 182 -4.22 14.50 23.12
CA LYS A 182 -5.46 14.09 23.77
C LYS A 182 -6.12 12.92 23.04
N LEU A 183 -6.10 12.92 21.71
CA LEU A 183 -6.67 11.85 20.90
C LEU A 183 -5.95 10.52 21.12
N VAL A 184 -4.62 10.53 21.27
CA VAL A 184 -3.85 9.33 21.65
C VAL A 184 -4.35 8.77 22.99
N MET A 185 -4.55 9.63 23.99
CA MET A 185 -5.09 9.19 25.29
C MET A 185 -6.50 8.59 25.15
N ASP A 186 -7.38 9.25 24.39
CA ASP A 186 -8.73 8.76 24.10
C ASP A 186 -8.69 7.40 23.36
N TYR A 187 -7.71 7.18 22.47
CA TYR A 187 -7.51 5.93 21.75
C TYR A 187 -7.04 4.80 22.68
N LYS A 188 -6.03 5.04 23.52
CA LYS A 188 -5.54 4.04 24.48
C LYS A 188 -6.62 3.67 25.50
N ALA A 189 -7.41 4.66 25.95
CA ALA A 189 -8.57 4.41 26.81
C ALA A 189 -9.64 3.56 26.10
N ARG A 190 -9.87 3.80 24.79
CA ARG A 190 -10.76 2.96 23.98
C ARG A 190 -10.26 1.51 23.92
N VAL A 191 -8.95 1.27 23.76
CA VAL A 191 -8.38 -0.08 23.79
C VAL A 191 -8.74 -0.80 25.10
N HIS A 192 -8.52 -0.16 26.24
CA HIS A 192 -8.87 -0.72 27.55
C HIS A 192 -10.38 -1.05 27.67
N VAL A 193 -11.25 -0.20 27.14
CA VAL A 193 -12.69 -0.42 27.15
C VAL A 193 -13.11 -1.63 26.30
N GLU A 194 -12.52 -1.82 25.12
CA GLU A 194 -12.94 -2.88 24.19
C GLU A 194 -12.38 -4.27 24.57
N ILE A 195 -11.15 -4.35 25.09
CA ILE A 195 -10.48 -5.64 25.37
C ILE A 195 -10.05 -5.87 26.83
N GLY A 196 -10.26 -4.89 27.72
CA GLY A 196 -9.90 -5.00 29.14
C GLY A 196 -8.40 -4.99 29.43
N MET A 197 -7.58 -4.61 28.45
CA MET A 197 -6.12 -4.54 28.55
C MET A 197 -5.62 -3.19 28.06
N ASP A 198 -4.52 -2.70 28.64
CA ASP A 198 -3.89 -1.46 28.20
C ASP A 198 -3.13 -1.67 26.88
N PHE A 199 -2.94 -0.57 26.14
CA PHE A 199 -2.13 -0.58 24.94
C PHE A 199 -0.66 -0.93 25.29
N PRO A 200 0.00 -1.84 24.55
CA PRO A 200 1.35 -2.30 24.89
C PRO A 200 2.38 -1.17 24.75
N GLU A 201 3.08 -0.84 25.84
CA GLU A 201 4.13 0.18 25.86
C GLU A 201 5.53 -0.38 25.55
N ASP A 202 5.76 -1.70 25.73
CA ASP A 202 7.03 -2.35 25.42
C ASP A 202 7.18 -2.55 23.91
N PRO A 203 8.16 -1.90 23.24
CA PRO A 203 8.41 -2.07 21.81
C PRO A 203 8.67 -3.52 21.41
N HIS A 204 9.25 -4.35 22.28
CA HIS A 204 9.50 -5.76 21.97
C HIS A 204 8.20 -6.57 21.97
N GLU A 205 7.30 -6.32 22.92
CA GLU A 205 5.95 -6.88 22.92
C GLU A 205 5.20 -6.44 21.65
N GLN A 206 5.28 -5.15 21.32
CA GLN A 206 4.69 -4.61 20.09
C GLN A 206 5.18 -5.38 18.85
N LEU A 207 6.49 -5.58 18.72
CA LEU A 207 7.12 -6.29 17.60
C LEU A 207 6.60 -7.72 17.45
N TRP A 208 6.56 -8.50 18.54
CA TRP A 208 6.09 -9.88 18.50
C TRP A 208 4.58 -9.98 18.25
N GLY A 209 3.80 -9.04 18.78
CA GLY A 209 2.37 -8.92 18.46
C GLY A 209 2.16 -8.67 16.97
N ALA A 210 2.90 -7.73 16.37
CA ALA A 210 2.82 -7.45 14.94
C ALA A 210 3.27 -8.62 14.05
N VAL A 211 4.35 -9.33 14.43
CA VAL A 211 4.79 -10.55 13.73
C VAL A 211 3.69 -11.62 13.76
N GLY A 212 3.09 -11.85 14.94
CA GLY A 212 1.99 -12.80 15.11
C GLY A 212 0.76 -12.42 14.29
N ALA A 213 0.38 -11.14 14.30
CA ALA A 213 -0.73 -10.62 13.50
C ALA A 213 -0.51 -10.84 12.00
N VAL A 214 0.71 -10.62 11.49
CA VAL A 214 1.01 -10.89 10.08
C VAL A 214 0.86 -12.38 9.75
N PHE A 215 1.34 -13.30 10.59
CA PHE A 215 1.14 -14.72 10.35
C PHE A 215 -0.33 -15.11 10.43
N ASN A 216 -1.09 -14.59 11.40
CA ASN A 216 -2.53 -14.81 11.52
C ASN A 216 -3.30 -14.27 10.31
N SER A 217 -2.88 -13.13 9.75
CA SER A 217 -3.52 -12.52 8.57
C SER A 217 -3.53 -13.45 7.35
N TRP A 218 -2.59 -14.40 7.26
CA TRP A 218 -2.59 -15.44 6.23
C TRP A 218 -3.85 -16.30 6.27
N MET A 219 -4.44 -16.53 7.44
CA MET A 219 -5.63 -17.37 7.60
C MET A 219 -6.95 -16.60 7.71
N ASN A 220 -6.91 -15.28 7.54
CA ASN A 220 -8.11 -14.44 7.51
C ASN A 220 -8.97 -14.74 6.27
N GLN A 221 -10.26 -14.45 6.38
CA GLN A 221 -11.25 -14.82 5.37
C GLN A 221 -10.94 -14.19 4.00
N ARG A 222 -10.58 -12.90 3.95
CA ARG A 222 -10.20 -12.21 2.72
C ARG A 222 -8.98 -12.85 2.03
N ALA A 223 -7.98 -13.25 2.80
CA ALA A 223 -6.78 -13.90 2.28
C ALA A 223 -7.11 -15.29 1.72
N LYS A 224 -7.94 -16.07 2.43
CA LYS A 224 -8.46 -17.37 1.95
C LYS A 224 -9.23 -17.22 0.64
N THR A 225 -10.17 -16.27 0.57
CA THR A 225 -10.94 -16.02 -0.65
C THR A 225 -10.05 -15.58 -1.81
N TYR A 226 -9.10 -14.66 -1.59
CA TYR A 226 -8.15 -14.26 -2.63
C TYR A 226 -7.32 -15.45 -3.13
N ARG A 227 -6.82 -16.31 -2.22
CA ARG A 227 -6.06 -17.50 -2.58
C ARG A 227 -6.87 -18.49 -3.42
N GLN A 228 -8.14 -18.70 -3.07
CA GLN A 228 -9.05 -19.57 -3.84
C GLN A 228 -9.31 -19.01 -5.24
N LEU A 229 -9.48 -17.70 -5.39
CA LEU A 229 -9.71 -17.05 -6.69
C LEU A 229 -8.47 -17.04 -7.60
N HIS A 230 -7.28 -17.23 -7.05
CA HIS A 230 -6.01 -17.11 -7.76
C HIS A 230 -5.14 -18.38 -7.67
N ASP A 231 -5.72 -19.50 -7.24
CA ASP A 231 -5.05 -20.81 -7.12
C ASP A 231 -3.73 -20.76 -6.33
N ILE A 232 -3.70 -19.98 -5.24
CA ILE A 232 -2.53 -19.84 -4.37
C ILE A 232 -2.63 -20.88 -3.23
N PRO A 233 -1.68 -21.81 -3.10
CA PRO A 233 -1.71 -22.81 -2.03
C PRO A 233 -1.57 -22.18 -0.64
N GLU A 234 -2.38 -22.66 0.31
CA GLU A 234 -2.30 -22.26 1.71
C GLU A 234 -0.94 -22.61 2.35
N SER A 235 -0.34 -23.72 1.93
CA SER A 235 0.94 -24.23 2.44
C SER A 235 2.14 -23.33 2.14
N TRP A 236 1.99 -22.29 1.32
CA TRP A 236 3.08 -21.37 0.99
C TRP A 236 3.45 -20.43 2.14
N GLY A 237 2.50 -20.14 3.04
CA GLY A 237 2.67 -19.17 4.12
C GLY A 237 3.01 -17.75 3.64
N THR A 238 3.34 -16.87 4.59
CA THR A 238 3.82 -15.51 4.32
C THR A 238 5.13 -15.24 5.06
N ALA A 239 6.02 -14.46 4.45
CA ALA A 239 7.16 -13.88 5.17
C ALA A 239 6.74 -12.61 5.92
N VAL A 240 7.57 -12.20 6.88
CA VAL A 240 7.42 -10.92 7.61
C VAL A 240 8.66 -10.08 7.37
N ASN A 241 8.48 -8.89 6.82
CA ASN A 241 9.56 -7.93 6.58
C ASN A 241 9.51 -6.88 7.69
N VAL A 242 10.56 -6.78 8.48
CA VAL A 242 10.74 -5.78 9.52
C VAL A 242 11.77 -4.77 9.02
N GLN A 243 11.40 -3.50 8.90
CA GLN A 243 12.23 -2.49 8.26
C GLN A 243 12.22 -1.17 9.03
N ALA A 244 13.38 -0.52 9.15
CA ALA A 244 13.49 0.80 9.76
C ALA A 244 12.57 1.81 9.07
N MET A 245 11.84 2.59 9.86
CA MET A 245 10.95 3.64 9.37
C MET A 245 11.74 4.78 8.73
N VAL A 246 11.17 5.29 7.64
CA VAL A 246 11.54 6.56 7.02
C VAL A 246 10.26 7.37 6.88
N PHE A 247 10.32 8.66 7.18
CA PHE A 247 9.17 9.53 7.31
C PHE A 247 9.10 10.52 6.14
N GLY A 248 8.02 10.42 5.36
CA GLY A 248 7.70 11.41 4.31
C GLY A 248 6.93 12.63 4.84
N ASN A 249 6.67 12.69 6.15
CA ASN A 249 5.77 13.64 6.82
C ASN A 249 6.45 14.48 7.93
N MET A 250 7.74 14.76 7.81
CA MET A 250 8.49 15.62 8.75
C MET A 250 8.60 17.09 8.30
N GLY A 251 7.99 17.47 7.17
CA GLY A 251 8.14 18.80 6.62
C GLY A 251 8.00 18.87 5.10
N SER A 252 8.29 20.04 4.53
CA SER A 252 8.18 20.31 3.08
C SER A 252 9.30 19.70 2.25
N ASP A 253 10.42 19.34 2.88
CA ASP A 253 11.56 18.63 2.29
C ASP A 253 11.41 17.09 2.39
N CYS A 254 10.23 16.63 2.80
CA CYS A 254 9.86 15.23 2.92
C CYS A 254 8.66 14.93 2.03
N ALA A 255 8.62 13.73 1.45
CA ALA A 255 7.54 13.29 0.59
C ALA A 255 7.48 11.76 0.53
N THR A 256 6.39 11.23 0.01
CA THR A 256 6.23 9.80 -0.28
C THR A 256 5.52 9.64 -1.61
N GLY A 257 5.78 8.56 -2.33
CA GLY A 257 5.20 8.37 -3.64
C GLY A 257 5.26 6.93 -4.15
N VAL A 258 4.45 6.72 -5.18
CA VAL A 258 4.36 5.45 -5.91
C VAL A 258 4.57 5.76 -7.39
N ALA A 259 5.43 5.00 -8.05
CA ALA A 259 5.82 5.22 -9.42
C ALA A 259 5.89 3.93 -10.23
N PHE A 260 5.59 4.02 -11.51
CA PHE A 260 5.78 2.99 -12.50
C PHE A 260 6.83 3.45 -13.52
N THR A 261 7.79 2.59 -13.81
CA THR A 261 8.89 2.94 -14.74
C THR A 261 8.41 3.13 -16.19
N ARG A 262 7.21 2.65 -16.54
CA ARG A 262 6.46 2.99 -17.76
C ARG A 262 4.99 3.11 -17.40
N ASN A 263 4.20 3.77 -18.24
CA ASN A 263 2.79 3.95 -17.97
C ASN A 263 2.05 2.58 -17.97
N PRO A 264 1.41 2.18 -16.86
CA PRO A 264 0.80 0.86 -16.72
C PRO A 264 -0.51 0.70 -17.51
N SER A 265 -1.08 1.80 -18.02
CA SER A 265 -2.36 1.82 -18.73
C SER A 265 -2.19 1.76 -20.25
N ASN A 266 -1.24 2.51 -20.82
CA ASN A 266 -1.01 2.55 -22.27
C ASN A 266 0.35 1.95 -22.70
N GLY A 267 1.29 1.74 -21.78
CA GLY A 267 2.61 1.17 -22.05
C GLY A 267 3.66 2.16 -22.52
N ALA A 268 3.32 3.45 -22.66
CA ALA A 268 4.27 4.47 -23.07
C ALA A 268 5.46 4.55 -22.11
N ASN A 269 6.67 4.77 -22.65
CA ASN A 269 7.92 4.88 -21.88
C ASN A 269 8.06 6.23 -21.15
N ASP A 270 7.02 6.61 -20.40
CA ASP A 270 6.96 7.80 -19.56
C ASP A 270 7.08 7.41 -18.08
N PHE A 271 7.79 8.22 -17.29
CA PHE A 271 7.84 8.00 -15.84
C PHE A 271 6.49 8.41 -15.23
N TYR A 272 5.72 7.41 -14.79
CA TYR A 272 4.33 7.59 -14.41
C TYR A 272 4.15 7.38 -12.91
N GLY A 273 3.42 8.24 -12.22
CA GLY A 273 3.17 8.02 -10.80
C GLY A 273 2.70 9.26 -10.07
N GLU A 274 2.48 9.09 -8.78
CA GLU A 274 1.88 10.06 -7.89
C GLU A 274 2.74 10.20 -6.62
N PHE A 275 2.80 11.41 -6.06
CA PHE A 275 3.48 11.68 -4.79
C PHE A 275 2.71 12.70 -3.94
N LEU A 276 3.05 12.74 -2.65
CA LEU A 276 2.56 13.75 -1.73
C LEU A 276 3.72 14.29 -0.88
N VAL A 277 3.82 15.62 -0.82
CA VAL A 277 4.71 16.33 0.11
C VAL A 277 4.11 16.30 1.51
N ASN A 278 4.97 16.10 2.51
CA ASN A 278 4.61 16.05 3.92
C ASN A 278 3.47 15.04 4.19
N ALA A 279 3.69 13.78 3.85
CA ALA A 279 2.69 12.71 3.89
C ALA A 279 3.30 11.33 4.17
N GLN A 280 2.49 10.37 4.60
CA GLN A 280 2.87 8.95 4.66
C GLN A 280 2.25 8.18 3.49
N GLY A 281 2.80 6.99 3.17
CA GLY A 281 2.35 6.20 2.03
C GLY A 281 0.84 5.87 2.05
N GLU A 282 0.27 5.75 3.26
CA GLU A 282 -1.18 5.59 3.46
C GLU A 282 -1.98 6.74 2.85
N ASP A 283 -1.53 7.99 3.00
CA ASP A 283 -2.25 9.17 2.49
C ASP A 283 -2.31 9.19 0.96
N VAL A 284 -1.28 8.62 0.30
CA VAL A 284 -1.25 8.47 -1.17
C VAL A 284 -2.30 7.44 -1.62
N VAL A 285 -2.37 6.30 -0.92
CA VAL A 285 -3.27 5.20 -1.28
C VAL A 285 -4.73 5.53 -0.96
N ALA A 286 -5.00 6.17 0.19
CA ALA A 286 -6.34 6.53 0.64
C ALA A 286 -6.97 7.65 -0.23
N GLY A 287 -6.14 8.48 -0.87
CA GLY A 287 -6.63 9.56 -1.74
C GLY A 287 -7.46 10.61 -1.00
N ILE A 288 -7.21 10.80 0.29
CA ILE A 288 -7.81 11.87 1.12
C ILE A 288 -7.29 13.23 0.65
N ARG A 289 -6.01 13.29 0.28
CA ARG A 289 -5.37 14.43 -0.37
C ARG A 289 -5.20 14.13 -1.85
N THR A 290 -5.41 15.13 -2.70
CA THR A 290 -5.15 15.02 -4.13
C THR A 290 -3.66 14.78 -4.37
N PRO A 291 -3.26 13.63 -4.93
CA PRO A 291 -1.86 13.35 -5.24
C PRO A 291 -1.32 14.28 -6.33
N GLN A 292 -0.01 14.51 -6.32
CA GLN A 292 0.71 15.33 -7.29
C GLN A 292 1.45 14.43 -8.30
N GLU A 293 1.67 14.93 -9.51
CA GLU A 293 2.31 14.17 -10.59
C GLU A 293 3.84 14.16 -10.46
N LEU A 294 4.51 13.08 -10.89
CA LEU A 294 5.98 13.04 -10.83
C LEU A 294 6.64 14.01 -11.83
N THR A 295 6.07 14.16 -13.02
CA THR A 295 6.70 14.89 -14.14
C THR A 295 5.91 16.11 -14.57
N ILE A 296 6.58 17.13 -15.11
CA ILE A 296 5.93 18.31 -15.71
C ILE A 296 5.03 17.91 -16.87
N LYS A 297 5.45 16.91 -17.67
CA LYS A 297 4.69 16.38 -18.81
C LYS A 297 3.34 15.81 -18.36
N ALA A 298 3.34 14.95 -17.33
CA ALA A 298 2.12 14.37 -16.78
C ALA A 298 1.21 15.44 -16.18
N ARG A 299 1.76 16.36 -15.39
CA ARG A 299 1.03 17.51 -14.83
C ARG A 299 0.27 18.30 -15.90
N LYS A 300 0.96 18.69 -16.98
CA LYS A 300 0.36 19.44 -18.10
C LYS A 300 -0.70 18.64 -18.83
N SER A 301 -0.47 17.33 -19.04
CA SER A 301 -1.44 16.45 -19.70
C SER A 301 -2.72 16.27 -18.88
N HIS A 302 -2.63 16.26 -17.56
CA HIS A 302 -3.77 16.11 -16.66
C HIS A 302 -4.43 17.44 -16.27
N GLY A 303 -3.81 18.58 -16.62
CA GLY A 303 -4.33 19.91 -16.28
C GLY A 303 -4.31 20.19 -14.77
N SER A 304 -3.32 19.67 -14.06
CA SER A 304 -3.18 19.89 -12.61
C SER A 304 -2.46 21.20 -12.29
N ASP A 305 -3.02 21.96 -11.36
CA ASP A 305 -2.46 23.21 -10.84
C ASP A 305 -1.37 22.97 -9.77
N LEU A 306 -1.27 21.75 -9.24
CA LEU A 306 -0.27 21.39 -8.22
C LEU A 306 1.10 21.08 -8.88
N PRO A 307 2.23 21.53 -8.30
CA PRO A 307 3.55 21.33 -8.89
C PRO A 307 3.93 19.85 -8.96
N SER A 308 4.78 19.47 -9.92
CA SER A 308 5.28 18.10 -10.03
C SER A 308 6.50 17.85 -9.14
N LEU A 309 6.87 16.58 -8.92
CA LEU A 309 8.09 16.25 -8.15
C LEU A 309 9.35 16.82 -8.83
N GLU A 310 9.37 16.81 -10.16
CA GLU A 310 10.39 17.43 -11.00
C GLU A 310 10.56 18.94 -10.73
N GLU A 311 9.48 19.64 -10.33
CA GLU A 311 9.50 21.06 -9.96
C GLU A 311 9.84 21.28 -8.48
N VAL A 312 9.28 20.48 -7.57
CA VAL A 312 9.43 20.67 -6.12
C VAL A 312 10.79 20.17 -5.61
N MET A 313 11.28 19.03 -6.10
CA MET A 313 12.51 18.37 -5.63
C MET A 313 13.38 17.89 -6.82
N PRO A 314 13.92 18.79 -7.65
CA PRO A 314 14.57 18.45 -8.92
C PRO A 314 15.81 17.55 -8.78
N ASN A 315 16.56 17.68 -7.68
CA ASN A 315 17.71 16.81 -7.39
C ASN A 315 17.23 15.37 -7.14
N ILE A 316 16.22 15.19 -6.30
CA ILE A 316 15.67 13.87 -5.96
C ILE A 316 14.98 13.24 -7.18
N PHE A 317 14.28 14.04 -7.98
CA PHE A 317 13.68 13.55 -9.22
C PHE A 317 14.73 12.99 -10.19
N ARG A 318 15.91 13.64 -10.30
CA ARG A 318 17.03 13.12 -11.09
C ARG A 318 17.56 11.80 -10.54
N GLU A 319 17.76 11.69 -9.24
CA GLU A 319 18.16 10.43 -8.60
C GLU A 319 17.15 9.31 -8.85
N LEU A 320 15.85 9.62 -8.71
CA LEU A 320 14.77 8.67 -8.95
C LEU A 320 14.72 8.22 -10.44
N CYS A 321 15.02 9.11 -11.39
CA CYS A 321 15.17 8.77 -12.81
C CYS A 321 16.34 7.80 -13.05
N THR A 322 17.47 7.99 -12.38
CA THR A 322 18.59 7.05 -12.45
C THR A 322 18.20 5.68 -11.90
N MET A 323 17.53 5.64 -10.74
CA MET A 323 17.07 4.39 -10.13
C MET A 323 16.03 3.68 -10.99
N ARG A 324 15.11 4.42 -11.64
CA ARG A 324 14.18 3.88 -12.65
C ARG A 324 14.93 3.09 -13.72
N GLN A 325 15.98 3.67 -14.30
CA GLN A 325 16.77 3.01 -15.35
C GLN A 325 17.53 1.78 -14.83
N GLN A 326 18.12 1.88 -13.64
CA GLN A 326 18.81 0.75 -12.99
C GLN A 326 17.84 -0.43 -12.77
N LEU A 327 16.66 -0.14 -12.24
CA LEU A 327 15.62 -1.13 -11.99
C LEU A 327 15.11 -1.79 -13.27
N GLU A 328 14.81 -1.01 -14.33
CA GLU A 328 14.41 -1.60 -15.61
C GLU A 328 15.52 -2.43 -16.23
N THR A 329 16.78 -1.97 -16.17
CA THR A 329 17.91 -2.69 -16.76
C THR A 329 18.16 -4.01 -16.04
N HIS A 330 18.09 -3.99 -14.71
CA HIS A 330 18.34 -5.15 -13.86
C HIS A 330 17.22 -6.20 -13.96
N TYR A 331 15.96 -5.81 -13.71
CA TYR A 331 14.82 -6.72 -13.77
C TYR A 331 14.36 -7.02 -15.20
N LYS A 332 14.86 -6.25 -16.17
CA LYS A 332 14.52 -6.29 -17.59
C LYS A 332 13.03 -6.10 -17.86
N ASP A 333 12.27 -5.48 -16.96
CA ASP A 333 10.82 -5.34 -17.06
C ASP A 333 10.34 -4.07 -16.33
N MET A 334 9.15 -3.56 -16.69
CA MET A 334 8.58 -2.39 -16.03
C MET A 334 8.34 -2.68 -14.55
N GLN A 335 8.79 -1.76 -13.70
CA GLN A 335 8.69 -1.86 -12.24
C GLN A 335 7.64 -0.90 -11.69
N ASP A 336 6.96 -1.35 -10.65
CA ASP A 336 6.13 -0.59 -9.71
C ASP A 336 6.98 -0.37 -8.43
N ILE A 337 7.15 0.89 -8.07
CA ILE A 337 8.13 1.41 -7.11
C ILE A 337 7.39 2.17 -6.02
N GLU A 338 7.71 1.89 -4.77
CA GLU A 338 7.34 2.71 -3.62
C GLU A 338 8.59 3.39 -3.07
N PHE A 339 8.54 4.71 -2.88
CA PHE A 339 9.68 5.49 -2.37
C PHE A 339 9.24 6.49 -1.30
N THR A 340 10.20 6.91 -0.47
CA THR A 340 10.01 7.99 0.50
C THR A 340 11.24 8.88 0.52
N ILE A 341 10.99 10.18 0.63
CA ILE A 341 11.98 11.23 0.73
C ILE A 341 11.89 11.75 2.16
N GLN A 342 12.99 11.63 2.90
CA GLN A 342 13.09 12.19 4.25
C GLN A 342 14.24 13.20 4.24
N GLN A 343 13.92 14.46 4.47
CA GLN A 343 14.88 15.56 4.56
C GLN A 343 15.85 15.59 3.36
N ASN A 344 15.29 15.63 2.15
CA ASN A 344 16.04 15.57 0.88
C ASN A 344 16.92 14.32 0.71
N LYS A 345 16.56 13.19 1.32
CA LYS A 345 17.21 11.90 1.06
C LYS A 345 16.20 10.88 0.57
N LEU A 346 16.48 10.30 -0.60
CA LEU A 346 15.63 9.31 -1.24
C LEU A 346 15.86 7.91 -0.65
N TYR A 347 14.77 7.21 -0.36
CA TYR A 347 14.75 5.83 0.11
C TYR A 347 13.78 5.00 -0.74
N MET A 348 14.23 3.80 -1.12
CA MET A 348 13.46 2.84 -1.90
C MET A 348 12.83 1.81 -0.95
N LEU A 349 11.50 1.79 -0.88
CA LEU A 349 10.76 0.97 0.08
C LEU A 349 10.28 -0.35 -0.53
N GLN A 350 10.01 -0.36 -1.83
CA GLN A 350 9.57 -1.55 -2.53
C GLN A 350 9.81 -1.41 -4.02
N THR A 351 10.11 -2.53 -4.66
CA THR A 351 9.94 -2.70 -6.10
C THR A 351 9.24 -4.02 -6.38
N ARG A 352 8.51 -4.09 -7.49
CA ARG A 352 7.98 -5.34 -8.07
C ARG A 352 7.69 -5.14 -9.55
N THR A 353 7.57 -6.23 -10.29
CA THR A 353 7.00 -6.18 -11.65
C THR A 353 5.64 -5.51 -11.62
N GLY A 354 5.50 -4.38 -12.32
CA GLY A 354 4.28 -3.57 -12.25
C GLY A 354 3.10 -4.25 -12.94
N LYS A 355 1.94 -4.28 -12.29
CA LYS A 355 0.69 -4.70 -12.92
C LYS A 355 0.29 -3.68 -13.98
N ARG A 356 -0.18 -4.17 -15.13
CA ARG A 356 -0.42 -3.36 -16.33
C ARG A 356 -1.55 -3.94 -17.17
N THR A 357 -2.14 -3.13 -18.03
CA THR A 357 -3.18 -3.57 -18.98
C THR A 357 -2.58 -4.46 -20.07
N ALA A 358 -3.40 -5.24 -20.77
CA ALA A 358 -2.94 -6.02 -21.92
C ALA A 358 -2.28 -5.17 -23.01
N HIS A 359 -2.86 -4.00 -23.31
CA HIS A 359 -2.27 -3.03 -24.24
C HIS A 359 -0.89 -2.57 -23.78
N ALA A 360 -0.75 -2.19 -22.50
CA ALA A 360 0.52 -1.77 -21.95
C ALA A 360 1.55 -2.91 -21.94
N ALA A 361 1.14 -4.14 -21.65
CA ALA A 361 2.03 -5.31 -21.68
C ALA A 361 2.62 -5.53 -23.07
N LEU A 362 1.80 -5.46 -24.12
CA LEU A 362 2.24 -5.57 -25.53
C LEU A 362 3.22 -4.46 -25.89
N GLN A 363 2.83 -3.21 -25.66
CA GLN A 363 3.66 -2.05 -26.01
C GLN A 363 5.02 -2.12 -25.31
N ILE A 364 5.04 -2.39 -24.00
CA ILE A 364 6.27 -2.49 -23.22
C ILE A 364 7.15 -3.64 -23.71
N ALA A 365 6.58 -4.81 -24.01
CA ALA A 365 7.35 -5.96 -24.49
C ALA A 365 8.00 -5.68 -25.85
N VAL A 366 7.28 -5.02 -26.76
CA VAL A 366 7.79 -4.60 -28.07
C VAL A 366 8.87 -3.54 -27.92
N ASP A 367 8.62 -2.51 -27.12
CA ASP A 367 9.59 -1.42 -26.88
C ASP A 367 10.88 -1.96 -26.28
N MET A 368 10.80 -2.79 -25.23
CA MET A 368 11.98 -3.39 -24.61
C MET A 368 12.77 -4.30 -25.56
N ALA A 369 12.09 -4.97 -26.50
CA ALA A 369 12.76 -5.77 -27.52
C ALA A 369 13.46 -4.90 -28.57
N ASN A 370 12.85 -3.78 -28.97
CA ASN A 370 13.43 -2.81 -29.89
C ASN A 370 14.61 -2.04 -29.26
N GLU A 371 14.52 -1.74 -27.96
CA GLU A 371 15.58 -1.14 -27.15
C GLU A 371 16.75 -2.12 -26.88
N GLY A 372 16.61 -3.41 -27.21
CA GLY A 372 17.61 -4.44 -26.98
C GLY A 372 17.74 -4.91 -25.52
N LEU A 373 16.81 -4.51 -24.64
CA LEU A 373 16.79 -4.91 -23.23
C LEU A 373 16.42 -6.40 -23.08
N ILE A 374 15.57 -6.90 -23.98
CA ILE A 374 15.14 -8.31 -24.05
C ILE A 374 15.15 -8.81 -25.50
N SER A 375 15.19 -10.14 -25.69
CA SER A 375 15.03 -10.72 -27.02
C SER A 375 13.56 -10.78 -27.45
N LYS A 376 13.31 -10.90 -28.76
CA LYS A 376 11.95 -11.11 -29.30
C LYS A 376 11.27 -12.35 -28.71
N SER A 377 12.03 -13.41 -28.46
CA SER A 377 11.52 -14.64 -27.81
C SER A 377 11.10 -14.36 -26.36
N GLN A 378 11.92 -13.62 -25.60
CA GLN A 378 11.57 -13.21 -24.23
C GLN A 378 10.34 -12.30 -24.20
N ALA A 379 10.20 -11.38 -25.17
CA ALA A 379 9.02 -10.53 -25.29
C ALA A 379 7.74 -11.36 -25.48
N LEU A 380 7.77 -12.38 -26.36
CA LEU A 380 6.65 -13.30 -26.56
C LEU A 380 6.31 -14.09 -25.31
N MET A 381 7.30 -14.67 -24.63
CA MET A 381 7.08 -15.49 -23.43
C MET A 381 6.54 -14.72 -22.21
N ARG A 382 6.62 -13.39 -22.22
CA ARG A 382 6.05 -12.55 -21.15
C ARG A 382 4.57 -12.27 -21.30
N LEU A 383 4.04 -12.43 -22.50
CA LEU A 383 2.64 -12.19 -22.79
C LEU A 383 1.87 -13.48 -22.51
N LYS A 384 1.08 -13.46 -21.43
CA LYS A 384 0.20 -14.57 -21.12
C LYS A 384 -0.95 -14.62 -22.14
N PRO A 385 -1.37 -15.81 -22.61
CA PRO A 385 -2.46 -15.93 -23.58
C PRO A 385 -3.75 -15.23 -23.15
N GLU A 386 -4.09 -15.25 -21.86
CA GLU A 386 -5.32 -14.67 -21.32
C GLU A 386 -5.35 -13.13 -21.43
N LEU A 387 -4.19 -12.48 -21.63
CA LEU A 387 -4.14 -11.03 -21.89
C LEU A 387 -4.75 -10.67 -23.25
N ILE A 388 -4.72 -11.58 -24.22
CA ILE A 388 -5.28 -11.33 -25.56
C ILE A 388 -6.80 -11.19 -25.48
N ASP A 389 -7.46 -12.00 -24.65
CA ASP A 389 -8.91 -11.92 -24.43
C ASP A 389 -9.32 -10.54 -23.91
N GLN A 390 -8.46 -9.89 -23.12
CA GLN A 390 -8.76 -8.54 -22.63
C GLN A 390 -8.79 -7.48 -23.73
N LEU A 391 -8.01 -7.66 -24.80
CA LEU A 391 -8.03 -6.77 -25.96
C LEU A 391 -9.32 -6.93 -26.78
N LEU A 392 -10.01 -8.05 -26.59
CA LEU A 392 -11.30 -8.35 -27.21
C LEU A 392 -12.48 -7.91 -26.35
N HIS A 393 -12.23 -7.32 -25.16
CA HIS A 393 -13.31 -6.83 -24.32
C HIS A 393 -14.15 -5.73 -25.00
N PRO A 394 -15.46 -5.68 -24.72
CA PRO A 394 -16.34 -4.66 -25.27
C PRO A 394 -15.84 -3.25 -24.95
N THR A 395 -15.86 -2.39 -25.96
CA THR A 395 -15.60 -0.95 -25.82
C THR A 395 -16.89 -0.17 -26.09
N LEU A 396 -16.99 1.04 -25.54
CA LEU A 396 -18.10 1.94 -25.89
C LEU A 396 -17.89 2.44 -27.32
N ASP A 397 -18.93 2.37 -28.15
CA ASP A 397 -18.90 2.98 -29.48
C ASP A 397 -18.54 4.48 -29.36
N PRO A 398 -17.43 4.93 -29.98
CA PRO A 398 -17.01 6.32 -29.94
C PRO A 398 -18.08 7.29 -30.45
N LYS A 399 -18.94 6.83 -31.38
CA LYS A 399 -19.99 7.62 -32.03
C LYS A 399 -21.32 7.61 -31.28
N ALA A 400 -21.49 6.73 -30.29
CA ALA A 400 -22.71 6.70 -29.49
C ALA A 400 -22.88 8.01 -28.70
N LYS A 401 -24.12 8.48 -28.58
CA LYS A 401 -24.44 9.65 -27.76
C LYS A 401 -24.25 9.28 -26.28
N LYS A 402 -23.28 9.92 -25.63
CA LYS A 402 -22.91 9.65 -24.23
C LYS A 402 -23.65 10.64 -23.33
N GLN A 403 -24.46 10.14 -22.39
CA GLN A 403 -24.96 10.94 -21.28
C GLN A 403 -23.95 10.87 -20.14
N VAL A 404 -23.08 11.87 -20.07
CA VAL A 404 -22.06 11.96 -19.02
C VAL A 404 -22.68 12.61 -17.78
N ILE A 405 -22.86 11.82 -16.71
CA ILE A 405 -23.41 12.30 -15.43
C ILE A 405 -22.32 12.67 -14.42
N ALA A 406 -21.12 12.08 -14.55
CA ALA A 406 -19.97 12.33 -13.70
C ALA A 406 -18.69 11.94 -14.44
N LYS A 407 -17.55 12.44 -13.95
CA LYS A 407 -16.20 12.08 -14.41
C LYS A 407 -15.32 11.73 -13.20
N GLY A 408 -14.33 10.88 -13.44
CA GLY A 408 -13.30 10.50 -12.49
C GLY A 408 -12.03 10.07 -13.23
N LEU A 409 -11.07 9.52 -12.50
CA LEU A 409 -9.81 9.03 -13.02
C LEU A 409 -10.01 7.69 -13.76
N PRO A 410 -9.43 7.51 -14.96
CA PRO A 410 -9.56 6.29 -15.76
C PRO A 410 -8.64 5.17 -15.21
N ALA A 411 -8.99 4.65 -14.04
CA ALA A 411 -8.15 3.75 -13.25
C ALA A 411 -7.88 2.39 -13.93
N SER A 412 -8.89 1.82 -14.61
CA SER A 412 -8.76 0.58 -15.37
C SER A 412 -9.64 0.64 -16.63
N PRO A 413 -9.12 0.27 -17.82
CA PRO A 413 -9.84 0.43 -19.08
C PRO A 413 -11.00 -0.55 -19.26
N GLY A 414 -11.86 -0.25 -20.22
CA GLY A 414 -12.96 -1.10 -20.69
C GLY A 414 -14.35 -0.46 -20.50
N ALA A 415 -15.40 -1.17 -20.92
CA ALA A 415 -16.78 -0.73 -20.80
C ALA A 415 -17.59 -1.70 -19.93
N ALA A 416 -18.32 -1.16 -18.96
CA ALA A 416 -19.19 -1.94 -18.08
C ALA A 416 -20.61 -1.36 -18.07
N ALA A 417 -21.60 -2.24 -18.02
CA ALA A 417 -23.00 -1.88 -17.88
C ALA A 417 -23.70 -2.89 -16.95
N GLY A 418 -24.47 -2.37 -15.99
CA GLY A 418 -25.15 -3.18 -14.99
C GLY A 418 -25.94 -2.35 -13.99
N LYS A 419 -26.63 -3.02 -13.07
CA LYS A 419 -27.36 -2.37 -11.98
C LYS A 419 -26.39 -1.94 -10.87
N VAL A 420 -26.60 -0.75 -10.32
CA VAL A 420 -25.77 -0.24 -9.22
C VAL A 420 -26.04 -1.01 -7.93
N VAL A 421 -24.96 -1.39 -7.25
CA VAL A 421 -24.96 -1.98 -5.91
C VAL A 421 -23.92 -1.28 -5.03
N PHE A 422 -24.16 -1.24 -3.70
CA PHE A 422 -23.37 -0.41 -2.76
C PHE A 422 -22.58 -1.22 -1.73
N SER A 423 -22.63 -2.55 -1.81
CA SER A 423 -21.91 -3.47 -0.94
C SER A 423 -21.41 -4.67 -1.73
N ALA A 424 -20.23 -5.18 -1.38
CA ALA A 424 -19.64 -6.35 -2.01
C ALA A 424 -20.54 -7.61 -1.93
N ASP A 425 -21.22 -7.81 -0.80
CA ASP A 425 -22.13 -8.96 -0.61
C ASP A 425 -23.35 -8.91 -1.53
N GLU A 426 -23.96 -7.73 -1.71
CA GLU A 426 -25.05 -7.53 -2.67
C GLU A 426 -24.56 -7.79 -4.11
N ALA A 427 -23.35 -7.35 -4.45
CA ALA A 427 -22.77 -7.60 -5.76
C ALA A 427 -22.65 -9.11 -6.04
N VAL A 428 -22.10 -9.88 -5.09
CA VAL A 428 -21.99 -11.33 -5.22
C VAL A 428 -23.36 -12.00 -5.30
N ARG A 429 -24.31 -11.61 -4.44
CA ARG A 429 -25.66 -12.20 -4.46
C ARG A 429 -26.36 -11.97 -5.80
N ARG A 430 -26.40 -10.74 -6.30
CA ARG A 430 -27.06 -10.42 -7.57
C ARG A 430 -26.34 -11.02 -8.77
N ALA A 431 -25.01 -11.07 -8.75
CA ALA A 431 -24.24 -11.74 -9.81
C ALA A 431 -24.53 -13.25 -9.85
N LYS A 432 -24.69 -13.90 -8.69
CA LYS A 432 -25.14 -15.31 -8.62
C LYS A 432 -26.54 -15.51 -9.19
N ASP A 433 -27.41 -14.51 -9.07
CA ASP A 433 -28.75 -14.49 -9.67
C ASP A 433 -28.72 -14.16 -11.18
N GLY A 434 -27.53 -14.03 -11.79
CA GLY A 434 -27.33 -13.76 -13.21
C GLY A 434 -27.44 -12.27 -13.60
N GLU A 435 -27.55 -11.37 -12.62
CA GLU A 435 -27.61 -9.94 -12.90
C GLU A 435 -26.21 -9.34 -13.11
N LYS A 436 -26.07 -8.51 -14.14
CA LYS A 436 -24.89 -7.66 -14.32
C LYS A 436 -24.94 -6.50 -13.33
N VAL A 437 -23.89 -6.31 -12.54
CA VAL A 437 -23.85 -5.27 -11.49
C VAL A 437 -22.63 -4.37 -11.59
N LEU A 438 -22.79 -3.13 -11.13
CA LEU A 438 -21.73 -2.13 -10.98
C LEU A 438 -21.55 -1.83 -9.50
N LEU A 439 -20.36 -2.10 -8.96
CA LEU A 439 -20.05 -1.83 -7.55
C LEU A 439 -19.68 -0.36 -7.38
N VAL A 440 -20.48 0.37 -6.59
CA VAL A 440 -20.24 1.77 -6.26
C VAL A 440 -19.92 1.91 -4.78
N ARG A 441 -18.76 2.48 -4.46
CA ARG A 441 -18.30 2.67 -3.08
C ARG A 441 -17.70 4.06 -2.90
N ILE A 442 -17.56 4.53 -1.65
CA ILE A 442 -16.76 5.72 -1.36
C ILE A 442 -15.29 5.43 -1.70
N GLU A 443 -14.80 4.34 -1.15
CA GLU A 443 -13.51 3.69 -1.42
C GLU A 443 -13.71 2.18 -1.25
N THR A 444 -12.81 1.37 -1.78
CA THR A 444 -12.86 -0.09 -1.59
C THR A 444 -11.78 -0.52 -0.62
N SER A 445 -12.09 -1.51 0.21
CA SER A 445 -11.12 -2.14 1.09
C SER A 445 -10.81 -3.56 0.60
N PRO A 446 -9.77 -4.21 1.17
CA PRO A 446 -9.48 -5.63 0.92
C PRO A 446 -10.67 -6.56 1.17
N ASP A 447 -11.58 -6.16 2.07
CA ASP A 447 -12.79 -6.93 2.37
C ASP A 447 -13.83 -6.88 1.25
N ASP A 448 -13.71 -5.95 0.28
CA ASP A 448 -14.61 -5.85 -0.87
C ASP A 448 -14.21 -6.77 -2.04
N ILE A 449 -13.17 -7.60 -1.90
CA ILE A 449 -12.56 -8.37 -3.00
C ILE A 449 -13.52 -9.29 -3.76
N HIS A 450 -14.43 -9.96 -3.05
CA HIS A 450 -15.44 -10.83 -3.66
C HIS A 450 -16.44 -10.03 -4.48
N GLY A 451 -16.80 -8.83 -4.02
CA GLY A 451 -17.68 -7.92 -4.76
C GLY A 451 -16.99 -7.33 -5.99
N LEU A 452 -15.71 -6.95 -5.87
CA LEU A 452 -14.89 -6.47 -6.98
C LEU A 452 -14.79 -7.50 -8.10
N HIS A 453 -14.64 -8.79 -7.75
CA HIS A 453 -14.59 -9.88 -8.73
C HIS A 453 -15.94 -10.13 -9.41
N ALA A 454 -17.04 -10.07 -8.64
CA ALA A 454 -18.39 -10.32 -9.13
C ALA A 454 -18.96 -9.19 -9.99
N ALA A 455 -18.50 -7.96 -9.81
CA ALA A 455 -19.00 -6.81 -10.55
C ALA A 455 -18.45 -6.72 -11.99
N GLU A 456 -19.26 -6.18 -12.90
CA GLU A 456 -18.83 -5.89 -14.27
C GLU A 456 -17.93 -4.66 -14.34
N GLY A 457 -18.06 -3.75 -13.37
CA GLY A 457 -17.23 -2.55 -13.26
C GLY A 457 -17.36 -1.89 -11.90
N VAL A 458 -16.41 -1.00 -11.59
CA VAL A 458 -16.24 -0.38 -10.28
C VAL A 458 -16.20 1.13 -10.39
N LEU A 459 -16.89 1.81 -9.49
CA LEU A 459 -16.86 3.26 -9.34
C LEU A 459 -16.55 3.63 -7.89
N THR A 460 -15.51 4.44 -7.67
CA THR A 460 -15.24 5.03 -6.35
C THR A 460 -15.34 6.55 -6.35
N THR A 461 -15.85 7.13 -5.26
CA THR A 461 -15.93 8.60 -5.12
C THR A 461 -14.59 9.22 -4.72
N ARG A 462 -13.73 8.44 -4.03
CA ARG A 462 -12.37 8.80 -3.60
C ARG A 462 -11.32 7.86 -4.19
N GLY A 463 -10.05 8.21 -4.03
CA GLY A 463 -8.90 7.40 -4.48
C GLY A 463 -8.27 7.86 -5.80
N GLY A 464 -6.94 7.71 -5.89
CA GLY A 464 -6.14 8.02 -7.09
C GLY A 464 -5.96 6.84 -8.04
N MET A 465 -5.05 6.98 -9.01
CA MET A 465 -4.67 5.89 -9.95
C MET A 465 -3.98 4.72 -9.25
N THR A 466 -3.48 4.96 -8.03
CA THR A 466 -2.79 4.00 -7.16
C THR A 466 -3.67 3.46 -6.02
N SER A 467 -4.94 3.85 -5.96
CA SER A 467 -5.90 3.38 -4.94
C SER A 467 -6.17 1.86 -5.01
N HIS A 468 -6.69 1.29 -3.93
CA HIS A 468 -7.03 -0.14 -3.85
C HIS A 468 -7.93 -0.59 -5.02
N ALA A 469 -9.02 0.14 -5.29
CA ALA A 469 -9.91 -0.12 -6.42
C ALA A 469 -9.16 -0.14 -7.76
N ALA A 470 -8.30 0.86 -7.99
CA ALA A 470 -7.56 1.00 -9.23
C ALA A 470 -6.57 -0.16 -9.47
N VAL A 471 -5.80 -0.53 -8.44
CA VAL A 471 -4.79 -1.60 -8.53
C VAL A 471 -5.44 -2.97 -8.71
N VAL A 472 -6.51 -3.26 -7.96
CA VAL A 472 -7.21 -4.56 -8.02
C VAL A 472 -7.96 -4.69 -9.34
N ALA A 473 -8.71 -3.67 -9.76
CA ALA A 473 -9.48 -3.72 -11.01
C ALA A 473 -8.58 -3.89 -12.24
N ARG A 474 -7.42 -3.21 -12.30
CA ARG A 474 -6.42 -3.43 -13.36
C ARG A 474 -5.90 -4.86 -13.37
N GLY A 475 -5.63 -5.42 -12.19
CA GLY A 475 -5.17 -6.80 -12.06
C GLY A 475 -6.20 -7.83 -12.53
N MET A 476 -7.49 -7.51 -12.43
CA MET A 476 -8.61 -8.36 -12.86
C MET A 476 -9.12 -8.06 -14.27
N GLY A 477 -8.60 -7.01 -14.94
CA GLY A 477 -9.14 -6.56 -16.24
C GLY A 477 -10.56 -5.99 -16.16
N ARG A 478 -11.00 -5.51 -14.99
CA ARG A 478 -12.33 -4.91 -14.79
C ARG A 478 -12.29 -3.40 -15.03
N PRO A 479 -13.25 -2.82 -15.76
CA PRO A 479 -13.39 -1.37 -15.90
C PRO A 479 -13.53 -0.68 -14.54
N CYS A 480 -12.75 0.38 -14.31
CA CYS A 480 -12.77 1.12 -13.05
C CYS A 480 -12.61 2.62 -13.28
N VAL A 481 -13.52 3.39 -12.67
CA VAL A 481 -13.41 4.85 -12.56
C VAL A 481 -13.19 5.19 -11.08
N ALA A 482 -12.05 5.76 -10.74
CA ALA A 482 -11.70 6.13 -9.37
C ALA A 482 -11.84 7.64 -9.13
N GLY A 483 -12.00 8.07 -7.87
CA GLY A 483 -11.97 9.49 -7.53
C GLY A 483 -13.07 10.35 -8.17
N ALA A 484 -14.26 9.78 -8.43
CA ALA A 484 -15.40 10.50 -8.99
C ALA A 484 -16.08 11.40 -7.93
N GLY A 485 -15.39 12.45 -7.47
CA GLY A 485 -15.82 13.28 -6.34
C GLY A 485 -17.15 14.04 -6.53
N ALA A 486 -17.66 14.12 -7.77
CA ALA A 486 -19.00 14.67 -8.04
C ALA A 486 -20.14 13.74 -7.61
N VAL A 487 -19.83 12.47 -7.36
CA VAL A 487 -20.77 11.44 -6.90
C VAL A 487 -20.75 11.39 -5.38
N GLN A 488 -21.93 11.46 -4.77
CA GLN A 488 -22.11 11.22 -3.33
C GLN A 488 -22.82 9.89 -3.13
N VAL A 489 -22.25 9.05 -2.25
CA VAL A 489 -22.78 7.75 -1.85
C VAL A 489 -23.32 7.87 -0.43
N ASP A 490 -24.60 7.59 -0.24
CA ASP A 490 -25.25 7.53 1.07
C ASP A 490 -25.57 6.08 1.43
N TYR A 491 -24.89 5.57 2.47
CA TYR A 491 -25.13 4.23 3.03
C TYR A 491 -26.25 4.20 4.08
N ALA A 492 -26.62 5.36 4.63
CA ALA A 492 -27.58 5.49 5.74
C ALA A 492 -29.04 5.59 5.28
N ALA A 493 -29.30 5.80 3.99
CA ALA A 493 -30.63 5.69 3.41
C ALA A 493 -31.13 4.23 3.46
N THR A 494 -31.69 3.84 4.60
CA THR A 494 -32.22 2.51 4.93
C THR A 494 -33.26 2.01 3.92
N ARG A 495 -32.82 1.14 3.00
CA ARG A 495 -33.50 -0.09 2.49
C ARG A 495 -32.82 -0.56 1.20
N ARG A 496 -31.79 -1.42 1.26
CA ARG A 496 -31.26 -2.23 0.13
C ARG A 496 -30.95 -1.51 -1.21
N THR A 497 -30.99 -0.19 -1.25
CA THR A 497 -30.73 0.68 -2.41
C THR A 497 -30.14 1.98 -1.87
N GLY A 498 -28.82 2.14 -1.92
CA GLY A 498 -28.18 3.44 -1.73
C GLY A 498 -28.68 4.43 -2.81
N ARG A 499 -28.63 5.73 -2.51
CA ARG A 499 -28.92 6.78 -3.50
C ARG A 499 -27.62 7.37 -4.00
N LEU A 500 -27.55 7.52 -5.32
CA LEU A 500 -26.54 8.32 -6.00
C LEU A 500 -27.06 9.74 -6.09
N HIS A 501 -26.35 10.68 -5.48
CA HIS A 501 -26.54 12.11 -5.74
C HIS A 501 -25.39 12.62 -6.60
N TRP A 502 -25.69 13.38 -7.64
CA TRP A 502 -24.70 14.05 -8.48
C TRP A 502 -25.04 15.53 -8.57
N ARG A 503 -24.00 16.39 -8.53
CA ARG A 503 -24.14 17.80 -8.92
C ARG A 503 -24.04 17.87 -10.43
N SER A 504 -25.04 18.45 -11.08
CA SER A 504 -24.98 18.77 -12.51
C SER A 504 -23.80 19.70 -12.77
N CYS A 505 -22.88 19.27 -13.65
CA CYS A 505 -21.78 20.10 -14.16
C CYS A 505 -22.30 21.26 -15.00
#